data_AF-V8N9I4-F1
#
_entry.id   AF-V8N9I4-F1
#
_cell.length_a   1.000
_cell.length_b   1.000
_cell.length_c   1.000
_cell.angle_alpha   90.00
_cell.angle_beta   90.00
_cell.angle_gamma   90.00
#
_symmetry.space_group_name_H-M   'P 1'
#
loop_
_entity.id
_entity.type
_entity.pdbx_description
1 polymer ?
#
loop_
_entity_poly.entity_id
_entity_poly.type
_entity_poly.pdbx_seq_one_letter_code
_entity_poly.pdbx_strand_id
1 'polypeptide(L)'
;MTQNTPKQNEHCLKNFDLTEYRQVLSDLSIQIYQQLIKIAEGVLQPMIVTAVLENESIQGLSGVKPMGYRKRSSSRGDSENTYSLEAIIRQLNTFLSIMYDQGLDPEIIQQAIKQLFYMINAVALNNLLLRKDVCSWSTGMQMRFNISQLEEWLRGKNLHPSGAAKTLEPLIQAAQLLQLKKKTPEDAEAICSLCTSLTTQQIVKILNLYTPVNEFEERVTVTFIRNIQAQLQERNDPPQLLLDFKFMFPVLFPFNPSSLTMDSIHIPASLNLEFLNRV
;
A
#
# COMPACT_ATOMS: atom_id res chain seq x y z
N MET A 1 -9.81 -28.68 -18.36
CA MET A 1 -10.30 -28.94 -19.74
C MET A 1 -11.72 -28.44 -19.99
N THR A 2 -12.40 -27.82 -19.03
CA THR A 2 -13.81 -27.40 -19.16
C THR A 2 -14.01 -26.11 -19.97
N GLN A 3 -12.95 -25.37 -20.31
CA GLN A 3 -13.03 -24.08 -21.03
C GLN A 3 -12.41 -24.11 -22.43
N ASN A 4 -11.88 -25.26 -22.88
CA ASN A 4 -11.22 -25.38 -24.17
C ASN A 4 -12.24 -25.64 -25.29
N THR A 5 -12.00 -25.06 -26.46
CA THR A 5 -12.70 -25.44 -27.70
C THR A 5 -12.25 -26.82 -28.20
N PRO A 6 -13.06 -27.52 -29.04
CA PRO A 6 -12.65 -28.80 -29.64
C PRO A 6 -11.30 -28.69 -30.36
N LYS A 7 -11.10 -27.59 -31.10
CA LYS A 7 -9.86 -27.31 -31.82
C LYS A 7 -8.66 -27.11 -30.89
N GLN A 8 -8.84 -26.46 -29.74
CA GLN A 8 -7.77 -26.34 -28.74
C GLN A 8 -7.39 -27.69 -28.12
N ASN A 9 -8.34 -28.60 -27.96
CA ASN A 9 -8.07 -29.95 -27.43
C ASN A 9 -7.27 -30.81 -28.41
N GLU A 10 -7.35 -30.57 -29.72
CA GLU A 10 -6.53 -31.25 -30.73
C GLU A 10 -5.03 -30.94 -30.57
N HIS A 11 -4.69 -29.80 -29.98
CA HIS A 11 -3.32 -29.33 -29.77
C HIS A 11 -2.71 -29.79 -28.43
N CYS A 12 -3.40 -30.62 -27.65
CA CYS A 12 -2.82 -31.16 -26.42
C CYS A 12 -1.59 -32.05 -26.71
N LEU A 13 -0.58 -31.95 -25.85
CA LEU A 13 0.60 -32.83 -25.89
C LEU A 13 0.16 -34.28 -25.69
N LYS A 14 0.68 -35.20 -26.53
CA LYS A 14 0.27 -36.62 -26.53
C LYS A 14 1.27 -37.57 -25.87
N ASN A 15 2.55 -37.18 -25.83
CA ASN A 15 3.64 -38.12 -25.55
C ASN A 15 4.37 -37.88 -24.22
N PHE A 16 4.35 -36.64 -23.70
CA PHE A 16 5.16 -36.26 -22.53
C PHE A 16 4.30 -35.55 -21.50
N ASP A 17 4.48 -35.91 -20.22
CA ASP A 17 4.02 -35.08 -19.12
C ASP A 17 5.12 -34.08 -18.73
N LEU A 18 4.75 -32.80 -18.70
CA LEU A 18 5.63 -31.69 -18.36
C LEU A 18 5.40 -31.16 -16.94
N THR A 19 4.78 -31.94 -16.04
CA THR A 19 4.47 -31.50 -14.66
C THR A 19 5.69 -30.94 -13.92
N GLU A 20 6.84 -31.61 -13.98
CA GLU A 20 8.07 -31.15 -13.34
C GLU A 20 8.57 -29.82 -13.93
N TYR A 21 8.50 -29.66 -15.25
CA TYR A 21 8.86 -28.41 -15.93
C TYR A 21 7.92 -27.26 -15.57
N ARG A 22 6.62 -27.54 -15.40
CA ARG A 22 5.65 -26.53 -14.93
C ARG A 22 6.00 -26.02 -13.53
N GLN A 23 6.50 -26.89 -12.65
CA GLN A 23 6.97 -26.47 -11.32
C GLN A 23 8.18 -25.53 -11.43
N VAL A 24 9.18 -25.88 -12.24
CA VAL A 24 10.36 -25.02 -12.46
C VAL A 24 9.96 -23.65 -13.02
N LEU A 25 9.03 -23.60 -13.98
CA LEU A 25 8.49 -22.35 -14.52
C LEU A 25 7.70 -21.55 -13.48
N SER A 26 6.96 -22.22 -12.60
CA SER A 26 6.27 -21.58 -11.48
C SER A 26 7.25 -20.92 -10.51
N ASP A 27 8.32 -21.62 -10.13
CA ASP A 27 9.36 -21.10 -9.23
C ASP A 27 10.07 -19.88 -9.85
N LEU A 28 10.36 -19.95 -11.16
CA LEU A 28 10.90 -18.81 -11.91
C LEU A 28 9.91 -17.63 -11.94
N SER A 29 8.62 -17.90 -12.14
CA SER A 29 7.58 -16.86 -12.16
C SER A 29 7.47 -16.14 -10.82
N ILE A 30 7.62 -16.87 -9.71
CA ILE A 30 7.69 -16.28 -8.36
C ILE A 30 8.89 -15.33 -8.27
N GLN A 31 10.08 -15.76 -8.72
CA GLN A 31 11.29 -14.90 -8.67
C GLN A 31 11.13 -13.63 -9.50
N ILE A 32 10.56 -13.73 -10.70
CA ILE A 32 10.29 -12.58 -11.57
C ILE A 32 9.28 -11.63 -10.93
N TYR A 33 8.19 -12.15 -10.36
CA TYR A 33 7.19 -11.34 -9.64
C TYR A 33 7.83 -10.59 -8.46
N GLN A 34 8.64 -11.28 -7.65
CA GLN A 34 9.35 -10.67 -6.53
C GLN A 34 10.28 -9.54 -6.98
N GLN A 35 10.96 -9.72 -8.12
CA GLN A 35 11.81 -8.68 -8.68
C GLN A 35 11.00 -7.49 -9.21
N LEU A 36 9.88 -7.74 -9.88
CA LEU A 36 8.95 -6.70 -10.34
C LEU A 36 8.48 -5.81 -9.18
N ILE A 37 8.06 -6.43 -8.08
CA ILE A 37 7.64 -5.70 -6.87
C ILE A 37 8.79 -4.87 -6.31
N LYS A 38 9.99 -5.43 -6.15
CA LYS A 38 11.16 -4.68 -5.65
C LYS A 38 11.51 -3.46 -6.49
N ILE A 39 11.37 -3.55 -7.81
CA ILE A 39 11.58 -2.41 -8.72
C ILE A 39 10.53 -1.33 -8.45
N ALA A 40 9.25 -1.71 -8.37
CA ALA A 40 8.17 -0.76 -8.09
C ALA A 40 8.30 -0.13 -6.69
N GLU A 41 8.71 -0.91 -5.69
CA GLU A 41 9.02 -0.43 -4.33
C GLU A 41 10.14 0.61 -4.34
N GLY A 42 11.24 0.34 -5.04
CA GLY A 42 12.37 1.27 -5.15
C GLY A 42 11.99 2.63 -5.75
N VAL A 43 10.98 2.67 -6.62
CA VAL A 43 10.46 3.92 -7.20
C VAL A 43 9.51 4.65 -6.25
N LEU A 44 8.59 3.94 -5.59
CA LEU A 44 7.56 4.55 -4.74
C LEU A 44 8.08 4.95 -3.35
N GLN A 45 9.00 4.19 -2.76
CA GLN A 45 9.51 4.41 -1.41
C GLN A 45 9.93 5.87 -1.12
N PRO A 46 10.74 6.55 -1.96
CA PRO A 46 11.13 7.94 -1.70
C PRO A 46 9.96 8.93 -1.75
N MET A 47 8.83 8.56 -2.35
CA MET A 47 7.66 9.44 -2.51
C MET A 47 6.73 9.39 -1.31
N ILE A 48 6.62 8.23 -0.63
CA ILE A 48 5.55 7.93 0.34
C ILE A 48 5.54 8.89 1.51
N VAL A 49 6.68 9.12 2.16
CA VAL A 49 6.72 9.93 3.39
C VAL A 49 6.25 11.35 3.11
N THR A 50 6.82 12.00 2.10
CA THR A 50 6.46 13.37 1.74
C THR A 50 5.03 13.46 1.23
N ALA A 51 4.61 12.55 0.34
CA ALA A 51 3.28 12.60 -0.25
C ALA A 51 2.14 12.29 0.74
N VAL A 52 2.34 11.31 1.64
CA VAL A 52 1.28 10.82 2.53
C VAL A 52 1.22 11.60 3.84
N LEU A 53 2.37 12.03 4.38
CA LEU A 53 2.46 12.62 5.73
C LEU A 53 2.79 14.12 5.74
N GLU A 54 3.65 14.60 4.83
CA GLU A 54 4.23 15.95 4.94
C GLU A 54 3.54 16.98 4.03
N ASN A 55 3.00 16.54 2.90
CA ASN A 55 2.40 17.43 1.91
C ASN A 55 0.97 17.83 2.33
N GLU A 56 0.79 19.12 2.64
CA GLU A 56 -0.52 19.72 2.91
C GLU A 56 -1.31 19.87 1.61
N SER A 57 -2.23 18.94 1.35
CA SER A 57 -3.17 19.01 0.23
C SER A 57 -4.39 19.85 0.57
N ILE A 58 -4.79 19.90 1.85
CA ILE A 58 -5.93 20.68 2.33
C ILE A 58 -5.42 22.05 2.80
N GLN A 59 -5.76 23.10 2.05
CA GLN A 59 -5.37 24.47 2.38
C GLN A 59 -5.99 24.92 3.72
N GLY A 60 -5.18 25.52 4.59
CA GLY A 60 -5.64 26.15 5.83
C GLY A 60 -5.70 25.24 7.06
N LEU A 61 -5.38 23.93 6.96
CA LEU A 61 -5.32 23.04 8.12
C LEU A 61 -4.30 23.48 9.17
N SER A 62 -3.15 24.00 8.74
CA SER A 62 -2.07 24.50 9.61
C SER A 62 -2.23 25.98 10.00
N GLY A 63 -3.47 26.47 9.96
CA GLY A 63 -3.86 27.89 10.04
C GLY A 63 -3.58 28.62 11.37
N VAL A 64 -2.97 27.99 12.37
CA VAL A 64 -2.49 28.69 13.57
C VAL A 64 -1.09 28.18 13.92
N LYS A 65 -0.07 28.76 13.27
CA LYS A 65 1.31 28.60 13.77
C LYS A 65 1.39 29.27 15.14
N PRO A 66 1.86 28.60 16.20
CA PRO A 66 2.07 29.22 17.50
C PRO A 66 2.98 30.45 17.33
N MET A 67 2.51 31.59 17.85
CA MET A 67 3.22 32.86 17.85
C MET A 67 4.54 32.68 18.64
N GLY A 68 5.64 32.37 17.94
CA GLY A 68 6.94 32.13 18.59
C GLY A 68 7.97 31.37 17.74
N TYR A 69 7.54 30.53 16.79
CA TYR A 69 8.48 29.86 15.88
C TYR A 69 8.73 30.71 14.63
N ARG A 70 9.51 31.79 14.80
CA ARG A 70 10.25 32.38 13.67
C ARG A 70 11.22 31.31 13.17
N LYS A 71 10.88 30.61 12.08
CA LYS A 71 11.86 29.86 11.29
C LYS A 71 12.99 30.83 10.95
N ARG A 72 14.19 30.60 11.50
CA ARG A 72 15.42 31.09 10.89
C ARG A 72 15.37 30.61 9.44
N SER A 73 15.44 31.56 8.51
CA SER A 73 15.65 31.30 7.09
C SER A 73 16.96 30.55 6.92
N SER A 74 16.94 29.23 7.08
CA SER A 74 17.94 28.37 6.46
C SER A 74 17.63 28.40 4.98
N SER A 75 18.59 28.93 4.22
CA SER A 75 18.70 28.83 2.77
C SER A 75 17.95 27.63 2.22
N ARG A 76 16.89 27.90 1.45
CA ARG A 76 16.27 26.93 0.55
C ARG A 76 17.30 26.59 -0.53
N GLY A 77 18.23 25.70 -0.21
CA GLY A 77 18.90 24.88 -1.20
C GLY A 77 17.91 23.79 -1.62
N ASP A 78 17.65 23.71 -2.93
CA ASP A 78 16.88 22.68 -3.64
C ASP A 78 15.56 22.23 -3.01
N SER A 79 14.51 23.04 -3.20
CA SER A 79 13.13 22.55 -3.15
C SER A 79 12.70 21.98 -4.51
N GLU A 80 13.39 20.94 -5.00
CA GLU A 80 13.09 20.32 -6.31
C GLU A 80 12.37 18.97 -6.25
N ASN A 81 12.12 18.36 -5.08
CA ASN A 81 11.37 17.10 -5.00
C ASN A 81 10.39 17.06 -3.82
N THR A 82 9.38 17.91 -3.80
CA THR A 82 8.24 17.72 -2.89
C THR A 82 7.25 16.78 -3.57
N TYR A 83 7.33 15.48 -3.29
CA TYR A 83 6.37 14.52 -3.82
C TYR A 83 4.96 14.80 -3.28
N SER A 84 3.96 14.70 -4.16
CA SER A 84 2.54 14.81 -3.81
C SER A 84 1.85 13.46 -3.93
N LEU A 85 0.65 13.33 -3.34
CA LEU A 85 -0.18 12.15 -3.54
C LEU A 85 -0.47 11.89 -5.03
N GLU A 86 -0.68 12.96 -5.80
CA GLU A 86 -0.89 12.88 -7.24
C GLU A 86 0.31 12.23 -7.96
N ALA A 87 1.54 12.47 -7.50
CA ALA A 87 2.72 11.83 -8.05
C ALA A 87 2.72 10.31 -7.79
N ILE A 88 2.30 9.86 -6.60
CA ILE A 88 2.11 8.43 -6.30
C ILE A 88 1.04 7.83 -7.22
N ILE A 89 -0.12 8.48 -7.32
CA ILE A 89 -1.23 8.01 -8.17
C ILE A 89 -0.79 7.92 -9.65
N ARG A 90 -0.04 8.90 -10.13
CA ARG A 90 0.54 8.88 -11.48
C ARG A 90 1.47 7.67 -11.66
N GLN A 91 2.34 7.39 -10.69
CA GLN A 91 3.24 6.26 -10.77
C GLN A 91 2.49 4.91 -10.73
N LEU A 92 1.45 4.80 -9.89
CA LEU A 92 0.56 3.64 -9.87
C LEU A 92 -0.15 3.44 -11.22
N ASN A 93 -0.61 4.53 -11.87
CA ASN A 93 -1.17 4.46 -13.21
C ASN A 93 -0.16 3.97 -14.25
N THR A 94 1.10 4.42 -14.17
CA THR A 94 2.16 3.95 -15.07
C THR A 94 2.40 2.45 -14.91
N PHE A 95 2.53 1.95 -13.68
CA PHE A 95 2.68 0.51 -13.43
C PHE A 95 1.47 -0.28 -13.95
N LEU A 96 0.26 0.21 -13.68
CA LEU A 96 -0.96 -0.45 -14.12
C LEU A 96 -1.07 -0.51 -15.65
N SER A 97 -0.76 0.57 -16.36
CA SER A 97 -0.73 0.60 -17.83
C SER A 97 0.24 -0.43 -18.37
N ILE A 98 1.49 -0.43 -17.87
CA ILE A 98 2.52 -1.37 -18.31
C ILE A 98 2.06 -2.81 -18.11
N MET A 99 1.49 -3.15 -16.95
CA MET A 99 1.00 -4.50 -16.70
C MET A 99 -0.11 -4.93 -17.67
N TYR A 100 -1.05 -4.03 -18.00
CA TYR A 100 -2.08 -4.30 -19.00
C TYR A 100 -1.52 -4.43 -20.41
N ASP A 101 -0.61 -3.53 -20.81
CA ASP A 101 0.00 -3.52 -22.13
C ASP A 101 0.84 -4.77 -22.39
N GLN A 102 1.43 -5.34 -21.33
CA GLN A 102 2.16 -6.61 -21.38
C GLN A 102 1.25 -7.85 -21.25
N GLY A 103 -0.07 -7.68 -21.12
CA GLY A 103 -1.02 -8.79 -21.06
C GLY A 103 -0.94 -9.62 -19.79
N LEU A 104 -0.55 -9.03 -18.65
CA LEU A 104 -0.56 -9.75 -17.37
C LEU A 104 -1.98 -10.14 -16.96
N ASP A 105 -2.10 -11.33 -16.37
CA ASP A 105 -3.37 -11.82 -15.88
C ASP A 105 -3.98 -10.86 -14.83
N PRO A 106 -5.28 -10.56 -14.88
CA PRO A 106 -5.93 -9.65 -13.94
C PRO A 106 -5.71 -10.01 -12.47
N GLU A 107 -5.64 -11.30 -12.13
CA GLU A 107 -5.38 -11.76 -10.76
C GLU A 107 -3.94 -11.47 -10.30
N ILE A 108 -2.95 -11.48 -11.22
CA ILE A 108 -1.57 -11.10 -10.92
C ILE A 108 -1.48 -9.58 -10.71
N ILE A 109 -2.17 -8.81 -11.55
CA ILE A 109 -2.27 -7.35 -11.40
C ILE A 109 -2.86 -6.99 -10.04
N GLN A 110 -3.96 -7.65 -9.63
CA GLN A 110 -4.58 -7.43 -8.32
C GLN A 110 -3.62 -7.73 -7.16
N GLN A 111 -2.86 -8.83 -7.23
CA GLN A 111 -1.87 -9.19 -6.22
C GLN A 111 -0.73 -8.16 -6.14
N ALA A 112 -0.26 -7.68 -7.29
CA ALA A 112 0.79 -6.65 -7.34
C ALA A 112 0.30 -5.33 -6.71
N ILE A 113 -0.91 -4.88 -7.05
CA ILE A 113 -1.48 -3.65 -6.47
C ILE A 113 -1.70 -3.79 -4.96
N LYS A 114 -2.17 -4.95 -4.48
CA LYS A 114 -2.27 -5.24 -3.05
C LYS A 114 -0.92 -5.12 -2.34
N GLN A 115 0.14 -5.65 -2.96
CA GLN A 115 1.50 -5.56 -2.41
C GLN A 115 2.00 -4.10 -2.34
N LEU A 116 1.79 -3.30 -3.38
CA LEU A 116 2.17 -1.88 -3.37
C LEU A 116 1.41 -1.07 -2.31
N PHE A 117 0.12 -1.35 -2.12
CA PHE A 117 -0.68 -0.68 -1.09
C PHE A 117 -0.25 -1.06 0.33
N TYR A 118 0.15 -2.31 0.55
CA TYR A 118 0.75 -2.73 1.82
C TYR A 118 2.06 -1.98 2.10
N MET A 119 2.92 -1.81 1.09
CA MET A 119 4.17 -1.08 1.24
C MET A 119 3.93 0.41 1.52
N ILE A 120 2.96 1.05 0.86
CA ILE A 120 2.51 2.42 1.20
C ILE A 120 2.08 2.51 2.67
N ASN A 121 1.23 1.59 3.12
CA ASN A 121 0.79 1.50 4.51
C ASN A 121 1.97 1.36 5.48
N ALA A 122 2.87 0.39 5.23
CA ALA A 122 3.98 0.09 6.12
C ALA A 122 4.99 1.25 6.22
N VAL A 123 5.36 1.86 5.09
CA VAL A 123 6.31 2.98 5.08
C VAL A 123 5.70 4.21 5.76
N ALA A 124 4.44 4.54 5.47
CA ALA A 124 3.77 5.69 6.09
C ALA A 124 3.57 5.48 7.60
N LEU A 125 3.06 4.33 8.02
CA LEU A 125 2.83 4.04 9.44
C LEU A 125 4.14 4.00 10.24
N ASN A 126 5.20 3.39 9.69
CA ASN A 126 6.51 3.36 10.35
C ASN A 126 7.06 4.77 10.55
N ASN A 127 6.93 5.65 9.56
CA ASN A 127 7.37 7.04 9.70
C ASN A 127 6.54 7.81 10.73
N LEU A 128 5.22 7.59 10.78
CA LEU A 128 4.36 8.14 11.83
C LEU A 128 4.80 7.70 13.23
N LEU A 129 5.12 6.42 13.40
CA LEU A 129 5.55 5.84 14.69
C LEU A 129 6.95 6.28 15.14
N LEU A 130 7.76 6.83 14.23
CA LEU A 130 9.14 7.25 14.50
C LEU A 130 9.29 8.77 14.65
N ARG A 131 8.31 9.57 14.19
CA ARG A 131 8.41 11.02 14.09
C ARG A 131 7.30 11.74 14.87
N LYS A 132 7.69 12.65 15.75
CA LYS A 132 6.75 13.45 16.56
C LYS A 132 6.07 14.59 15.78
N ASP A 133 6.74 15.11 14.76
CA ASP A 133 6.31 16.27 13.96
C ASP A 133 5.14 15.97 13.02
N VAL A 134 4.80 14.69 12.84
CA VAL A 134 3.70 14.20 11.98
C VAL A 134 2.56 13.57 12.79
N CYS A 135 2.60 13.64 14.13
CA CYS A 135 1.55 13.09 14.99
C CYS A 135 0.63 14.21 15.49
N SER A 136 -0.28 14.67 14.64
CA SER A 136 -1.20 15.76 14.96
C SER A 136 -2.60 15.53 14.39
N TRP A 137 -3.58 16.30 14.86
CA TRP A 137 -4.94 16.27 14.30
C TRP A 137 -4.95 16.62 12.81
N SER A 138 -4.21 17.66 12.40
CA SER A 138 -4.14 18.10 11.00
C SER A 138 -3.50 17.02 10.12
N THR A 139 -2.45 16.36 10.59
CA THR A 139 -1.86 15.21 9.89
C THR A 139 -2.87 14.06 9.77
N GLY A 140 -3.64 13.77 10.82
CA GLY A 140 -4.72 12.77 10.75
C GLY A 140 -5.75 13.10 9.68
N MET A 141 -6.19 14.36 9.59
CA MET A 141 -7.14 14.82 8.57
C MET A 141 -6.56 14.69 7.15
N GLN A 142 -5.30 15.10 6.97
CA GLN A 142 -4.59 15.01 5.70
C GLN A 142 -4.39 13.55 5.25
N MET A 143 -3.98 12.67 6.17
CA MET A 143 -3.83 11.24 5.90
C MET A 143 -5.16 10.62 5.47
N ARG A 144 -6.26 10.96 6.16
CA ARG A 144 -7.59 10.45 5.82
C ARG A 144 -8.02 10.87 4.42
N PHE A 145 -7.79 12.12 4.04
CA PHE A 145 -8.03 12.59 2.67
C PHE A 145 -7.15 11.85 1.65
N ASN A 146 -5.86 11.69 1.94
CA ASN A 146 -4.95 10.97 1.05
C ASN A 146 -5.37 9.52 0.84
N ILE A 147 -5.78 8.84 1.91
CA ILE A 147 -6.29 7.47 1.84
C ILE A 147 -7.57 7.41 1.01
N SER A 148 -8.52 8.34 1.18
CA SER A 148 -9.76 8.32 0.38
C SER A 148 -9.49 8.47 -1.12
N GLN A 149 -8.48 9.25 -1.51
CA GLN A 149 -8.08 9.38 -2.92
C GLN A 149 -7.47 8.08 -3.46
N LEU A 150 -6.72 7.33 -2.64
CA LEU A 150 -6.20 6.01 -3.02
C LEU A 150 -7.31 4.96 -3.14
N GLU A 151 -8.30 4.98 -2.24
CA GLU A 151 -9.48 4.12 -2.31
C GLU A 151 -10.34 4.43 -3.54
N GLU A 152 -10.52 5.71 -3.86
CA GLU A 152 -11.24 6.13 -5.06
C GLU A 152 -10.48 5.71 -6.33
N TRP A 153 -9.14 5.79 -6.32
CA TRP A 153 -8.33 5.26 -7.43
C TRP A 153 -8.53 3.75 -7.62
N LEU A 154 -8.54 2.95 -6.54
CA LEU A 154 -8.83 1.52 -6.63
C LEU A 154 -10.21 1.25 -7.23
N ARG A 155 -11.22 2.03 -6.83
CA ARG A 155 -12.58 1.93 -7.35
C ARG A 155 -12.63 2.27 -8.84
N GLY A 156 -12.03 3.38 -9.25
CA GLY A 156 -11.98 3.84 -10.63
C GLY A 156 -11.23 2.88 -11.59
N LYS A 157 -10.38 2.01 -11.06
CA LYS A 157 -9.66 0.96 -11.83
C LYS A 157 -10.26 -0.44 -11.71
N ASN A 158 -11.42 -0.59 -11.06
CA ASN A 158 -12.05 -1.89 -10.77
C ASN A 158 -11.15 -2.86 -9.96
N LEU A 159 -10.25 -2.31 -9.14
CA LEU A 159 -9.30 -3.06 -8.32
C LEU A 159 -9.79 -3.26 -6.88
N HIS A 160 -11.02 -2.87 -6.55
CA HIS A 160 -11.61 -3.08 -5.23
C HIS A 160 -11.55 -4.54 -4.74
N PRO A 161 -11.77 -5.58 -5.57
CA PRO A 161 -11.66 -6.98 -5.15
C PRO A 161 -10.24 -7.45 -4.77
N SER A 162 -9.20 -6.70 -5.13
CA SER A 162 -7.79 -7.07 -4.88
C SER A 162 -7.43 -7.22 -3.40
N GLY A 163 -8.24 -6.64 -2.51
CA GLY A 163 -7.93 -6.54 -1.08
C GLY A 163 -6.88 -5.47 -0.74
N ALA A 164 -6.44 -4.65 -1.71
CA ALA A 164 -5.51 -3.55 -1.49
C ALA A 164 -6.02 -2.49 -0.51
N ALA A 165 -7.32 -2.18 -0.52
CA ALA A 165 -7.89 -1.24 0.47
C ALA A 165 -7.73 -1.76 1.92
N LYS A 166 -7.91 -3.07 2.13
CA LYS A 166 -7.78 -3.69 3.46
C LYS A 166 -6.36 -3.59 4.02
N THR A 167 -5.34 -3.50 3.18
CA THR A 167 -3.96 -3.36 3.66
C THR A 167 -3.67 -1.97 4.22
N LEU A 168 -4.51 -0.96 3.95
CA LEU A 168 -4.41 0.39 4.50
C LEU A 168 -5.10 0.53 5.86
N GLU A 169 -5.81 -0.48 6.34
CA GLU A 169 -6.60 -0.43 7.58
C GLU A 169 -5.79 0.05 8.80
N PRO A 170 -4.53 -0.41 9.05
CA PRO A 170 -3.73 0.14 10.15
C PRO A 170 -3.48 1.65 10.02
N LEU A 171 -3.20 2.15 8.81
CA LEU A 171 -3.00 3.58 8.56
C LEU A 171 -4.30 4.39 8.70
N ILE A 172 -5.45 3.81 8.28
CA ILE A 172 -6.78 4.41 8.48
C ILE A 172 -7.05 4.59 9.98
N GLN A 173 -6.86 3.53 10.77
CA GLN A 173 -7.06 3.58 12.21
C GLN A 173 -6.09 4.55 12.90
N ALA A 174 -4.84 4.64 12.43
CA ALA A 174 -3.88 5.63 12.93
C ALA A 174 -4.34 7.06 12.65
N ALA A 175 -4.83 7.34 11.43
CA ALA A 175 -5.38 8.64 11.07
C ALA A 175 -6.63 9.01 11.90
N GLN A 176 -7.48 8.04 12.20
CA GLN A 176 -8.65 8.22 13.07
C GLN A 176 -8.25 8.45 14.53
N LEU A 177 -7.29 7.69 15.05
CA LEU A 177 -6.74 7.84 16.41
C LEU A 177 -6.20 9.25 16.65
N LEU A 178 -5.51 9.82 15.65
CA LEU A 178 -5.05 11.22 15.72
C LEU A 178 -6.21 12.21 15.85
N GLN A 179 -7.38 11.92 15.28
CA GLN A 179 -8.55 12.81 15.26
C GLN A 179 -9.50 12.63 16.45
N LEU A 180 -9.50 11.47 17.12
CA LEU A 180 -10.38 11.21 18.25
C LEU A 180 -10.04 12.08 19.47
N LYS A 181 -11.03 12.25 20.34
CA LYS A 181 -10.83 12.82 21.69
C LYS A 181 -10.03 11.84 22.54
N LYS A 182 -9.27 12.35 23.51
CA LYS A 182 -8.25 11.61 24.27
C LYS A 182 -8.28 12.00 25.76
N LYS A 183 -9.48 12.24 26.31
CA LYS A 183 -9.65 12.83 27.65
C LYS A 183 -10.37 11.91 28.62
N THR A 184 -11.52 11.36 28.23
CA THR A 184 -12.39 10.64 29.16
C THR A 184 -12.23 9.12 29.08
N PRO A 185 -12.66 8.35 30.09
CA PRO A 185 -12.67 6.88 30.00
C PRO A 185 -13.46 6.35 28.80
N GLU A 186 -14.54 7.03 28.40
CA GLU A 186 -15.36 6.68 27.23
C GLU A 186 -14.58 6.92 25.93
N ASP A 187 -13.77 7.98 25.85
CA ASP A 187 -12.85 8.19 24.73
C ASP A 187 -11.85 7.02 24.62
N ALA A 188 -11.36 6.52 25.77
CA ALA A 188 -10.44 5.39 25.80
C ALA A 188 -11.10 4.10 25.28
N GLU A 189 -12.33 3.81 25.70
CA GLU A 189 -13.11 2.68 25.21
C GLU A 189 -13.37 2.77 23.69
N ALA A 190 -13.71 3.97 23.21
CA ALA A 190 -13.90 4.21 21.78
C ALA A 190 -12.62 3.94 20.96
N ILE A 191 -11.45 4.36 21.46
CA ILE A 191 -10.16 4.06 20.83
C ILE A 191 -9.90 2.55 20.80
N CYS A 192 -10.13 1.86 21.91
CA CYS A 192 -9.91 0.41 22.03
C CYS A 192 -10.82 -0.38 21.08
N SER A 193 -12.08 0.03 20.93
CA SER A 193 -13.05 -0.58 20.00
C SER A 193 -12.71 -0.31 18.52
N LEU A 194 -12.22 0.90 18.21
CA LEU A 194 -11.85 1.28 16.85
C LEU A 194 -10.54 0.62 16.38
N CYS A 195 -9.50 0.63 17.22
CA CYS A 195 -8.13 0.30 16.82
C CYS A 195 -7.85 -1.21 16.84
N THR A 196 -8.55 -1.98 16.02
CA THR A 196 -8.45 -3.45 15.94
C THR A 196 -7.27 -3.94 15.08
N SER A 197 -6.79 -3.13 14.14
CA SER A 197 -5.70 -3.44 13.21
C SER A 197 -4.35 -2.81 13.61
N LEU A 198 -4.33 -2.03 14.68
CA LEU A 198 -3.12 -1.54 15.34
C LEU A 198 -2.82 -2.37 16.57
N THR A 199 -1.53 -2.61 16.83
CA THR A 199 -1.09 -3.23 18.09
C THR A 199 -1.17 -2.25 19.24
N THR A 200 -1.30 -2.76 20.47
CA THR A 200 -1.26 -1.95 21.70
C THR A 200 0.00 -1.06 21.76
N GLN A 201 1.16 -1.57 21.32
CA GLN A 201 2.40 -0.79 21.27
C GLN A 201 2.32 0.38 20.27
N GLN A 202 1.69 0.17 19.11
CA GLN A 202 1.50 1.21 18.10
C GLN A 202 0.54 2.30 18.60
N ILE A 203 -0.59 1.91 19.20
CA ILE A 203 -1.57 2.85 19.79
C ILE A 203 -0.89 3.73 20.84
N VAL A 204 -0.20 3.09 21.80
CA VAL A 204 0.52 3.79 22.87
C VAL A 204 1.60 4.71 22.30
N LYS A 205 2.32 4.28 21.25
CA LYS A 205 3.34 5.11 20.60
C LYS A 205 2.74 6.36 19.95
N ILE A 206 1.65 6.22 19.20
CA ILE A 206 0.95 7.34 18.57
C ILE A 206 0.46 8.34 19.63
N LEU A 207 -0.18 7.85 20.71
CA LEU A 207 -0.65 8.70 21.80
C LEU A 207 0.48 9.47 22.50
N ASN A 208 1.65 8.84 22.68
CA ASN A 208 2.82 9.51 23.25
C ASN A 208 3.44 10.56 22.34
N LEU A 209 3.41 10.33 21.01
CA LEU A 209 3.95 11.26 20.01
C LEU A 209 2.99 12.40 19.67
N TYR A 210 1.70 12.27 20.02
CA TYR A 210 0.68 13.26 19.72
C TYR A 210 1.07 14.66 20.21
N THR A 211 1.20 15.59 19.27
CA THR A 211 1.59 16.97 19.50
C THR A 211 0.40 17.89 19.17
N PRO A 212 -0.22 18.51 20.18
CA PRO A 212 -1.28 19.49 19.98
C PRO A 212 -0.82 20.66 19.13
N VAL A 213 -1.58 21.00 18.08
CA VAL A 213 -1.22 22.11 17.16
C VAL A 213 -2.06 23.37 17.39
N ASN A 214 -3.29 23.20 17.88
CA ASN A 214 -4.26 24.29 18.05
C ASN A 214 -4.72 24.38 19.52
N GLU A 215 -5.27 25.53 19.92
CA GLU A 215 -5.70 25.81 21.32
C GLU A 215 -6.84 24.88 21.82
N PHE A 216 -7.52 24.20 20.90
CA PHE A 216 -8.58 23.24 21.22
C PHE A 216 -8.05 21.82 21.48
N GLU A 217 -6.75 21.60 21.29
CA GLU A 217 -6.09 20.33 21.53
C GLU A 217 -5.26 20.36 22.82
N GLU A 218 -5.36 19.29 23.59
CA GLU A 218 -4.55 19.10 24.78
C GLU A 218 -3.63 17.90 24.60
N ARG A 219 -2.50 17.93 25.31
CA ARG A 219 -1.56 16.82 25.31
C ARG A 219 -2.19 15.61 26.01
N VAL A 220 -1.99 14.43 25.43
CA VAL A 220 -2.47 13.18 26.03
C VAL A 220 -1.80 12.97 27.39
N THR A 221 -2.59 12.70 28.42
CA THR A 221 -2.07 12.50 29.78
C THR A 221 -1.51 11.08 29.94
N VAL A 222 -0.52 10.92 30.82
CA VAL A 222 0.05 9.60 31.13
C VAL A 222 -1.01 8.67 31.74
N THR A 223 -1.95 9.22 32.53
CA THR A 223 -3.07 8.47 33.10
C THR A 223 -3.99 7.90 32.03
N PHE A 224 -4.29 8.68 30.98
CA PHE A 224 -5.09 8.21 29.85
C PHE A 224 -4.40 7.06 29.11
N ILE A 225 -3.08 7.18 28.86
CA ILE A 225 -2.29 6.13 28.20
C ILE A 225 -2.28 4.85 29.04
N ARG A 226 -2.13 4.97 30.37
CA ARG A 226 -2.20 3.80 31.27
C ARG A 226 -3.58 3.13 31.26
N ASN A 227 -4.66 3.91 31.13
CA ASN A 227 -6.01 3.36 31.00
C ASN A 227 -6.16 2.52 29.72
N ILE A 228 -5.70 3.05 28.56
CA ILE A 228 -5.65 2.30 27.30
C ILE A 228 -4.85 1.00 27.44
N GLN A 229 -3.68 1.05 28.08
CA GLN A 229 -2.85 -0.14 28.29
C GLN A 229 -3.56 -1.19 29.16
N ALA A 230 -4.27 -0.77 30.20
CA ALA A 230 -5.03 -1.67 31.05
C ALA A 230 -6.20 -2.32 30.29
N GLN A 231 -6.94 -1.55 29.48
CA GLN A 231 -8.05 -2.06 28.68
C GLN A 231 -7.61 -3.03 27.58
N LEU A 232 -6.40 -2.85 27.03
CA LEU A 232 -5.86 -3.69 25.96
C LEU A 232 -4.98 -4.84 26.46
N GLN A 233 -4.86 -5.04 27.78
CA GLN A 233 -3.95 -6.01 28.37
C GLN A 233 -4.25 -7.46 27.95
N GLU A 234 -5.52 -7.79 27.68
CA GLU A 234 -5.94 -9.13 27.26
C GLU A 234 -5.70 -9.41 25.76
N ARG A 235 -5.31 -8.39 24.97
CA ARG A 235 -5.00 -8.60 23.55
C ARG A 235 -3.69 -9.36 23.42
N ASN A 236 -3.75 -10.48 22.71
CA ASN A 236 -2.56 -11.24 22.32
C ASN A 236 -1.88 -10.59 21.10
N ASP A 237 -1.53 -9.31 21.20
CA ASP A 237 -0.89 -8.56 20.13
C ASP A 237 0.60 -8.95 20.01
N PRO A 238 1.15 -8.97 18.78
CA PRO A 238 2.59 -9.16 18.61
C PRO A 238 3.36 -7.99 19.24
N PRO A 239 4.55 -8.22 19.82
CA PRO A 239 5.34 -7.17 20.47
C PRO A 239 5.96 -6.16 19.49
N GLN A 240 5.80 -6.38 18.19
CA GLN A 240 6.44 -5.61 17.14
C GLN A 240 5.78 -4.22 16.99
N LEU A 241 6.61 -3.17 17.03
CA LEU A 241 6.15 -1.79 16.84
C LEU A 241 6.01 -1.43 15.35
N LEU A 242 7.03 -1.75 14.54
CA LEU A 242 7.11 -1.36 13.14
C LEU A 242 6.63 -2.48 12.23
N LEU A 243 5.92 -2.15 11.17
CA LEU A 243 5.56 -3.10 10.12
C LEU A 243 6.81 -3.46 9.30
N ASP A 244 6.92 -4.72 8.90
CA ASP A 244 7.96 -5.14 7.95
C ASP A 244 7.59 -4.68 6.54
N PHE A 245 8.07 -3.51 6.14
CA PHE A 245 7.79 -2.97 4.81
C PHE A 245 8.42 -3.81 3.66
N LYS A 246 9.29 -4.78 3.97
CA LYS A 246 9.84 -5.73 3.00
C LYS A 246 9.05 -7.04 2.91
N PHE A 247 8.02 -7.20 3.74
CA PHE A 247 7.14 -8.35 3.67
C PHE A 247 6.47 -8.42 2.30
N MET A 248 6.43 -9.62 1.72
CA MET A 248 5.71 -9.89 0.48
C MET A 248 4.65 -10.96 0.67
N PHE A 249 3.44 -10.68 0.21
CA PHE A 249 2.40 -11.69 0.14
C PHE A 249 2.82 -12.83 -0.80
N PRO A 250 2.56 -14.10 -0.45
CA PRO A 250 2.74 -15.21 -1.38
C PRO A 250 1.91 -14.98 -2.64
N VAL A 251 2.56 -15.02 -3.80
CA VAL A 251 1.91 -14.86 -5.10
C VAL A 251 1.35 -16.20 -5.57
N LEU A 252 0.16 -16.15 -6.16
CA LEU A 252 -0.51 -17.28 -6.80
C LEU A 252 -0.64 -17.02 -8.30
N PHE A 253 -0.37 -18.05 -9.09
CA PHE A 253 -0.54 -18.05 -10.55
C PHE A 253 -1.72 -18.97 -10.91
N PRO A 254 -2.97 -18.46 -10.79
CA PRO A 254 -4.16 -19.22 -11.15
C PRO A 254 -4.12 -19.57 -12.64
N PHE A 255 -4.69 -20.70 -13.00
CA PHE A 255 -4.78 -21.08 -14.40
C PHE A 255 -5.76 -20.16 -15.15
N ASN A 256 -5.23 -19.34 -16.06
CA ASN A 256 -6.00 -18.47 -16.95
C ASN A 256 -5.89 -18.97 -18.41
N PRO A 257 -6.89 -19.70 -18.95
CA PRO A 257 -6.82 -20.19 -20.32
C PRO A 257 -6.97 -19.06 -21.34
N SER A 258 -6.21 -19.15 -22.43
CA SER A 258 -6.34 -18.22 -23.56
C SER A 258 -7.40 -18.69 -24.55
N SER A 259 -8.12 -17.73 -25.15
CA SER A 259 -9.04 -17.97 -26.27
C SER A 259 -8.31 -18.08 -27.62
N LEU A 260 -7.00 -17.79 -27.65
CA LEU A 260 -6.19 -17.85 -28.87
C LEU A 260 -6.09 -19.29 -29.39
N THR A 261 -6.16 -19.44 -30.71
CA THR A 261 -5.91 -20.71 -31.37
C THR A 261 -4.51 -20.69 -31.98
N MET A 262 -3.73 -21.75 -31.80
CA MET A 262 -2.35 -21.84 -32.29
C MET A 262 -2.24 -21.56 -33.80
N ASP A 263 -3.23 -21.99 -34.57
CA ASP A 263 -3.30 -21.78 -36.02
C ASP A 263 -3.53 -20.31 -36.42
N SER A 264 -3.92 -19.44 -35.49
CA SER A 264 -4.06 -18.01 -35.79
C SER A 264 -2.77 -17.23 -35.54
N ILE A 265 -1.74 -17.88 -34.98
CA ILE A 265 -0.49 -17.21 -34.61
C ILE A 265 0.37 -17.02 -35.86
N HIS A 266 0.80 -15.77 -36.06
CA HIS A 266 1.74 -15.37 -37.09
C HIS A 266 2.96 -14.73 -36.43
N ILE A 267 4.15 -15.09 -36.91
CA ILE A 267 5.41 -14.53 -36.42
C ILE A 267 5.74 -13.28 -37.25
N PRO A 268 5.84 -12.09 -36.63
CA PRO A 268 6.26 -10.89 -37.35
C PRO A 268 7.68 -11.01 -37.89
N ALA A 269 7.92 -10.52 -39.11
CA ALA A 269 9.25 -10.52 -39.73
C ALA A 269 10.29 -9.74 -38.91
N SER A 270 9.85 -8.74 -38.13
CA SER A 270 10.71 -7.96 -37.23
C SER A 270 11.40 -8.77 -36.14
N LEU A 271 10.93 -10.00 -35.84
CA LEU A 271 11.57 -10.90 -34.89
C LEU A 271 12.75 -11.69 -35.51
N ASN A 272 12.97 -11.61 -36.82
CA ASN A 272 14.05 -12.29 -37.55
C ASN A 272 14.10 -13.81 -37.31
N LEU A 273 12.92 -14.44 -37.23
CA LEU A 273 12.74 -15.88 -37.01
C LEU A 273 12.40 -16.63 -38.32
N GLU A 274 12.92 -16.17 -39.46
CA GLU A 274 12.60 -16.75 -40.79
C GLU A 274 13.10 -18.20 -40.97
N PHE A 275 14.00 -18.65 -40.09
CA PHE A 275 14.45 -20.05 -40.05
C PHE A 275 13.41 -21.02 -39.47
N LEU A 276 12.34 -20.53 -38.84
CA LEU A 276 11.26 -21.35 -38.31
C LEU A 276 10.19 -21.59 -39.37
N ASN A 277 9.78 -22.85 -39.53
CA ASN A 277 8.67 -23.23 -40.39
C ASN A 277 7.43 -23.53 -39.54
N ARG A 278 6.28 -22.99 -39.93
CA ARG A 278 5.00 -23.29 -39.30
C ARG A 278 4.49 -24.65 -39.79
N VAL A 279 4.12 -25.53 -38.85
CA VAL A 279 3.59 -26.89 -39.09
C VAL A 279 2.17 -26.99 -38.56
#